data_AF-V6I7D8-F1
#
_entry.id   AF-V6I7D8-F1
#
_cell.length_a   1.000
_cell.length_b   1.000
_cell.length_c   1.000
_cell.angle_alpha   90.00
_cell.angle_beta   90.00
_cell.angle_gamma   90.00
#
_symmetry.space_group_name_H-M   'P 1'
#
loop_
_entity.id
_entity.type
_entity.pdbx_description
1 polymer ?
#
loop_
_entity_poly.entity_id
_entity_poly.type
_entity_poly.pdbx_seq_one_letter_code
_entity_poly.pdbx_strand_id
1 'polypeptide(L)'
;MEPLNEIPRQMTRIEITKQARLESILYRYHWTKRPGHSKAYSHLFLPNLEISIRGENEIQFRIIKTQYFFTSDYESLEQVLEYIDSNWRTIQKLQTISSLSDSTPGIKNSNRILEVAV
;
A
#
# COMPACT_ATOMS: atom_id res chain seq x y z
N MET A 1 26.94 -2.23 35.79
CA MET A 1 25.84 -3.08 35.33
C MET A 1 26.03 -3.25 33.83
N GLU A 2 26.53 -4.40 33.39
CA GLU A 2 26.64 -4.68 31.95
C GLU A 2 25.28 -5.18 31.42
N PRO A 3 24.84 -4.76 30.22
CA PRO A 3 23.60 -5.25 29.65
C PRO A 3 23.74 -6.74 29.32
N LEU A 4 22.76 -7.53 29.78
CA LEU A 4 22.60 -8.93 29.43
C LEU A 4 22.61 -9.08 27.90
N ASN A 5 23.64 -9.77 27.39
CA ASN A 5 23.70 -10.23 26.01
C ASN A 5 22.44 -11.06 25.72
N GLU A 6 21.54 -10.51 24.90
CA GLU A 6 20.38 -11.24 24.39
C GLU A 6 20.87 -12.38 23.51
N ILE A 7 20.74 -13.62 24.00
CA ILE A 7 21.05 -14.82 23.23
C ILE A 7 20.11 -14.86 22.01
N PRO A 8 20.61 -15.05 20.78
CA PRO A 8 19.77 -15.17 19.61
C PRO A 8 18.78 -16.33 19.76
N ARG A 9 17.48 -16.02 19.89
CA ARG A 9 16.42 -17.03 19.95
C ARG A 9 16.36 -17.76 18.61
N GLN A 10 16.64 -19.06 18.62
CA GLN A 10 16.50 -19.90 17.44
C GLN A 10 15.01 -20.06 17.10
N MET A 11 14.66 -19.78 15.85
CA MET A 11 13.30 -20.01 15.35
C MET A 11 13.04 -21.50 15.20
N THR A 12 11.86 -21.93 15.62
CA THR A 12 11.34 -23.26 15.36
C THR A 12 10.99 -23.42 13.88
N ARG A 13 10.95 -24.67 13.41
CA ARG A 13 10.54 -24.99 12.02
C ARG A 13 9.14 -24.46 11.67
N ILE A 14 8.24 -24.39 12.66
CA ILE A 14 6.87 -23.85 12.49
C ILE A 14 6.92 -22.34 12.25
N GLU A 15 7.73 -21.60 13.01
CA GLU A 15 7.89 -20.14 12.86
C GLU A 15 8.50 -19.78 11.50
N ILE A 16 9.48 -20.55 11.02
CA ILE A 16 10.09 -20.36 9.68
C ILE A 16 9.02 -20.49 8.59
N THR A 17 8.17 -21.53 8.68
CA THR A 17 7.13 -21.78 7.68
C THR A 17 6.07 -20.67 7.68
N LYS A 18 5.69 -20.18 8.86
CA LYS A 18 4.74 -19.08 9.02
C LYS A 18 5.30 -17.76 8.46
N GLN A 19 6.55 -17.45 8.77
CA GLN A 19 7.20 -16.25 8.26
C GLN A 19 7.32 -16.30 6.72
N ALA A 20 7.73 -17.43 6.16
CA ALA A 20 7.80 -17.60 4.70
C ALA A 20 6.43 -17.42 4.02
N ARG A 21 5.36 -17.93 4.64
CA ARG A 21 3.99 -17.72 4.14
C ARG A 21 3.60 -16.24 4.15
N LEU A 22 3.87 -15.55 5.25
CA LEU A 22 3.60 -14.12 5.38
C LEU A 22 4.38 -13.30 4.34
N GLU A 23 5.67 -13.58 4.17
CA GLU A 23 6.51 -12.91 3.18
C GLU A 23 6.00 -13.14 1.76
N SER A 24 5.52 -14.35 1.44
CA SER A 24 4.93 -14.67 0.14
C SER A 24 3.63 -13.90 -0.11
N ILE A 25 2.76 -13.77 0.89
CA ILE A 25 1.54 -12.96 0.80
C ILE A 25 1.92 -11.50 0.54
N LEU A 26 2.79 -10.92 1.37
CA LEU A 26 3.20 -9.52 1.23
C LEU A 26 3.82 -9.23 -0.14
N TYR A 27 4.65 -10.14 -0.66
CA TYR A 27 5.25 -10.01 -1.98
C TYR A 27 4.19 -9.98 -3.10
N ARG A 28 3.14 -10.80 -3.01
CA ARG A 28 2.04 -10.83 -3.99
C ARG A 28 1.32 -9.48 -4.10
N TYR A 29 1.23 -8.74 -2.99
CA TYR A 29 0.60 -7.42 -2.92
C TYR A 29 1.61 -6.27 -2.98
N HIS A 30 2.74 -6.47 -3.67
CA HIS A 30 3.73 -5.41 -3.95
C HIS A 30 4.38 -4.76 -2.71
N TRP A 31 4.52 -5.51 -1.62
CA TRP A 31 5.26 -5.07 -0.45
C TRP A 31 6.71 -5.54 -0.49
N THR A 32 7.62 -4.65 -0.09
CA THR A 32 9.06 -4.89 -0.12
C THR A 32 9.67 -4.62 1.25
N LYS A 33 10.64 -5.46 1.66
CA LYS A 33 11.36 -5.27 2.93
C LYS A 33 12.13 -3.95 2.90
N ARG A 34 12.05 -3.17 3.99
CA ARG A 34 12.85 -1.96 4.14
C ARG A 34 14.30 -2.32 4.52
N PRO A 35 15.30 -1.70 3.87
CA PRO A 35 16.69 -1.87 4.27
C PRO A 35 16.89 -1.36 5.72
N GLY A 36 17.63 -2.11 6.52
CA GLY A 36 17.88 -1.79 7.93
C GLY A 36 16.75 -2.14 8.90
N HIS A 37 15.60 -2.65 8.42
CA HIS A 37 14.48 -3.05 9.27
C HIS A 37 13.97 -4.45 8.90
N SER A 38 14.45 -5.48 9.59
CA SER A 38 14.20 -6.90 9.27
C SER A 38 12.72 -7.31 9.26
N LYS A 39 11.85 -6.53 9.92
CA LYS A 39 10.42 -6.79 10.04
C LYS A 39 9.53 -5.65 9.54
N ALA A 40 10.04 -4.70 8.76
CA ALA A 40 9.25 -3.62 8.18
C ALA A 40 9.19 -3.71 6.65
N TYR A 41 8.02 -3.45 6.10
CA TYR A 41 7.70 -3.55 4.68
C TYR A 41 7.04 -2.28 4.20
N SER A 42 7.46 -1.79 3.04
CA SER A 42 6.88 -0.65 2.36
C SER A 42 6.13 -1.10 1.12
N HIS A 43 4.95 -0.52 0.90
CA HIS A 43 4.20 -0.74 -0.32
C HIS A 43 4.87 0.00 -1.49
N LEU A 44 5.03 -0.67 -2.64
CA LEU A 44 5.75 -0.13 -3.80
C LEU A 44 5.14 1.18 -4.33
N PHE A 45 3.82 1.30 -4.30
CA PHE A 45 3.09 2.45 -4.86
C PHE A 45 2.57 3.44 -3.80
N LEU A 46 2.58 3.04 -2.52
CA LEU A 46 2.03 3.83 -1.42
C LEU A 46 3.14 4.05 -0.37
N PRO A 47 4.07 5.00 -0.62
CA PRO A 47 5.30 5.13 0.18
C PRO A 47 5.06 5.52 1.64
N ASN A 48 3.89 6.08 1.95
CA ASN A 48 3.50 6.46 3.30
C ASN A 48 2.88 5.32 4.11
N LEU A 49 2.61 4.18 3.46
CA LEU A 49 1.99 3.01 4.04
C LEU A 49 3.05 1.93 4.33
N GLU A 50 3.09 1.49 5.58
CA GLU A 50 4.05 0.53 6.10
C GLU A 50 3.33 -0.63 6.81
N ILE A 51 3.86 -1.84 6.63
CA ILE A 51 3.53 -3.01 7.44
C ILE A 51 4.73 -3.34 8.30
N SER A 52 4.51 -3.59 9.59
CA SER A 52 5.54 -4.14 10.47
C SER A 52 5.07 -5.42 11.14
N ILE A 53 5.96 -6.40 11.24
CA ILE A 53 5.70 -7.66 11.92
C ILE A 53 6.26 -7.55 13.35
N ARG A 54 5.38 -7.66 14.35
CA ARG A 54 5.73 -7.70 15.77
C ARG A 54 5.51 -9.12 16.33
N GLY A 55 6.30 -9.46 17.35
CA GLY A 55 6.23 -10.79 17.98
C GLY A 55 6.40 -11.93 16.97
N GLU A 56 5.57 -12.97 17.14
CA GLU A 56 5.59 -14.17 16.31
C GLU A 56 4.77 -14.03 15.02
N ASN A 57 3.63 -13.32 15.01
CA ASN A 57 2.80 -13.15 13.81
C ASN A 57 1.89 -11.90 13.83
N GLU A 58 2.18 -10.90 14.68
CA GLU A 58 1.33 -9.72 14.75
C GLU A 58 1.71 -8.76 13.62
N ILE A 59 0.76 -8.46 12.76
CA ILE A 59 0.94 -7.60 11.59
C ILE A 59 0.31 -6.26 11.90
N GLN A 60 1.12 -5.22 11.88
CA GLN A 60 0.72 -3.85 12.17
C GLN A 60 0.78 -3.00 10.90
N PHE A 61 -0.33 -2.34 10.57
CA PHE A 61 -0.39 -1.35 9.50
C PHE A 61 -0.19 0.06 10.05
N ARG A 62 0.65 0.83 9.37
CA ARG A 62 1.04 2.18 9.77
C ARG A 62 0.98 3.14 8.59
N ILE A 63 0.37 4.30 8.78
CA ILE A 63 0.39 5.41 7.81
C ILE A 63 1.08 6.59 8.49
N ILE A 64 2.18 7.09 7.92
CA ILE A 64 2.91 8.26 8.43
C ILE A 64 3.15 8.16 9.96
N LYS A 65 3.69 7.02 10.41
CA LYS A 65 3.98 6.70 11.83
C LYS A 65 2.75 6.47 12.74
N THR A 66 1.52 6.67 12.27
CA THR A 66 0.30 6.37 13.02
C THR A 66 -0.15 4.94 12.76
N GLN A 67 -0.43 4.18 13.83
CA GLN A 67 -0.95 2.82 13.75
C GLN A 67 -2.46 2.83 13.51
N TYR A 68 -2.93 2.03 12.55
CA TYR A 68 -4.36 1.97 12.21
C TYR A 68 -4.99 0.60 12.43
N PHE A 69 -4.24 -0.48 12.17
CA PHE A 69 -4.81 -1.81 12.17
C PHE A 69 -3.78 -2.84 12.64
N PHE A 70 -4.27 -3.88 13.30
CA PHE A 70 -3.48 -5.04 13.70
C PHE A 70 -4.24 -6.33 13.37
N THR A 71 -3.53 -7.35 12.89
CA THR A 71 -4.08 -8.71 12.70
C THR A 71 -3.00 -9.75 12.94
N SER A 72 -3.38 -10.93 13.40
CA SER A 72 -2.53 -12.12 13.45
C SER A 72 -3.04 -13.25 12.54
N ASP A 73 -4.14 -12.99 11.84
CA ASP A 73 -4.82 -13.92 10.95
C ASP A 73 -4.49 -13.61 9.48
N TYR A 74 -4.20 -14.66 8.70
CA TYR A 74 -3.81 -14.54 7.30
C TYR A 74 -4.99 -14.18 6.39
N GLU A 75 -6.21 -14.61 6.72
CA GLU A 75 -7.38 -14.32 5.90
C GLU A 75 -7.72 -12.82 5.95
N SER A 76 -7.78 -12.26 7.16
CA SER A 76 -7.96 -10.84 7.42
C SER A 76 -6.83 -10.02 6.81
N LEU A 77 -5.59 -10.53 6.86
CA LEU A 77 -4.48 -9.89 6.16
C LEU A 77 -4.75 -9.79 4.65
N GLU A 78 -5.06 -10.91 4.00
CA GLU A 78 -5.31 -10.94 2.55
C GLU A 78 -6.50 -10.05 2.17
N GLN A 79 -7.58 -10.03 2.94
CA GLN A 79 -8.72 -9.14 2.73
C GLN A 79 -8.34 -7.66 2.81
N VAL A 80 -7.54 -7.27 3.81
CA VAL A 80 -7.06 -5.89 3.95
C VAL A 80 -6.15 -5.51 2.80
N LEU A 81 -5.23 -6.39 2.40
CA LEU A 81 -4.33 -6.16 1.28
C LEU A 81 -5.08 -6.03 -0.05
N GLU A 82 -6.05 -6.91 -0.30
CA GLU A 82 -6.93 -6.84 -1.47
C GLU A 82 -7.75 -5.54 -1.50
N TYR A 83 -8.28 -5.13 -0.35
CA TYR A 83 -8.98 -3.86 -0.23
C TYR A 83 -8.07 -2.68 -0.58
N ILE A 84 -6.84 -2.64 -0.06
CA ILE A 84 -5.86 -1.58 -0.38
C ILE A 84 -5.58 -1.53 -1.88
N ASP A 85 -5.28 -2.67 -2.49
CA ASP A 85 -4.97 -2.76 -3.92
C ASP A 85 -6.15 -2.36 -4.81
N SER A 86 -7.36 -2.79 -4.46
CA SER A 86 -8.58 -2.45 -5.20
C SER A 86 -8.87 -0.95 -5.15
N ASN A 87 -8.73 -0.33 -3.98
CA ASN A 87 -8.90 1.12 -3.83
C ASN A 87 -7.81 1.88 -4.59
N TRP A 88 -6.56 1.44 -4.54
CA TRP A 88 -5.48 2.06 -5.28
C TRP A 88 -5.74 2.07 -6.79
N ARG A 89 -6.12 0.92 -7.37
CA ARG A 89 -6.47 0.81 -8.79
C ARG A 89 -7.64 1.70 -9.17
N THR A 90 -8.64 1.80 -8.30
CA THR A 90 -9.81 2.67 -8.50
C THR A 90 -9.40 4.14 -8.54
N ILE A 91 -8.56 4.59 -7.60
CA ILE A 91 -8.04 5.96 -7.56
C ILE A 91 -7.22 6.27 -8.82
N GLN A 92 -6.34 5.36 -9.25
CA GLN A 92 -5.57 5.52 -10.47
C GLN A 92 -6.47 5.68 -11.71
N LYS A 93 -7.51 4.86 -11.83
CA LYS A 93 -8.47 4.95 -12.94
C LYS A 93 -9.17 6.31 -12.98
N LEU A 94 -9.58 6.85 -11.83
CA LEU A 94 -10.22 8.16 -11.74
C LEU A 94 -9.27 9.30 -12.14
N GLN A 95 -8.01 9.23 -11.74
CA GLN A 95 -6.99 10.22 -12.13
C GLN A 95 -6.74 10.22 -13.65
N THR A 96 -6.66 9.03 -14.27
CA THR A 96 -6.51 8.91 -15.73
C THR A 96 -7.68 9.56 -16.46
N ILE A 97 -8.92 9.31 -16.02
CA ILE A 97 -10.11 9.91 -16.64
C ILE A 97 -10.08 11.45 -16.52
N SER A 98 -9.73 11.98 -15.36
CA SER A 98 -9.60 13.43 -15.15
C SER A 98 -8.53 14.07 -16.05
N SER A 99 -7.40 13.39 -16.26
CA SER A 99 -6.33 13.91 -17.13
C SER A 99 -6.71 13.92 -18.63
N LEU A 100 -7.61 13.02 -19.03
CA LEU A 100 -8.10 12.95 -20.41
C LEU A 100 -9.15 14.02 -20.71
N SER A 101 -9.97 14.44 -19.73
CA SER A 101 -10.96 15.50 -19.94
C SER A 101 -10.34 16.89 -20.17
N ASP A 102 -9.18 17.15 -19.58
CA ASP A 102 -8.46 18.43 -19.71
C ASP A 102 -7.71 18.59 -21.04
N SER A 103 -7.64 17.52 -21.85
CA SER A 103 -6.93 17.50 -23.13
C SER A 103 -7.81 17.82 -24.34
N THR A 104 -9.06 18.27 -24.13
CA THR A 104 -9.93 18.66 -25.26
C THR A 104 -9.66 20.12 -25.61
N PRO A 105 -9.06 20.45 -26.77
CA PRO A 105 -8.93 21.83 -27.21
C PRO A 105 -10.36 22.36 -27.40
N GLY A 106 -10.69 23.43 -26.67
CA GLY A 106 -12.00 24.06 -26.74
C GLY A 106 -12.41 24.29 -28.19
N ILE A 107 -13.53 23.69 -28.58
CA ILE A 107 -14.25 24.07 -29.79
C ILE A 107 -14.65 25.53 -29.60
N LYS A 108 -13.85 26.45 -30.14
CA LYS A 108 -14.21 27.86 -30.28
C LYS A 108 -15.36 27.89 -31.27
N ASN A 109 -16.59 27.90 -30.75
CA ASN A 109 -17.77 28.23 -31.53
C ASN A 109 -17.66 29.70 -31.96
N SER A 110 -17.04 29.92 -33.11
CA SER A 110 -17.09 31.17 -33.85
C SER A 110 -18.48 31.35 -34.44
N ASN A 111 -19.46 31.75 -33.62
CA ASN A 111 -20.71 32.29 -34.14
C ASN A 111 -20.50 33.75 -34.52
N ARG A 112 -20.06 33.87 -35.77
CA ARG A 112 -19.94 35.09 -36.56
C ARG A 112 -21.33 35.75 -36.71
N ILE A 113 -21.32 37.05 -36.48
CA ILE A 113 -22.36 38.05 -36.65
C ILE A 113 -23.22 37.84 -37.91
N LEU A 114 -24.54 37.95 -37.75
CA LEU A 114 -25.40 38.56 -38.78
C LEU A 114 -26.25 39.64 -38.09
N GLU A 115 -25.75 40.87 -38.16
CA GLU A 115 -26.60 42.05 -38.18
C GLU A 115 -27.55 41.90 -39.39
N VAL A 116 -28.85 41.91 -39.14
CA VAL A 116 -29.84 42.18 -40.18
C VAL A 116 -30.58 43.43 -39.73
N ALA A 117 -30.22 44.54 -40.36
CA ALA A 117 -31.02 45.76 -40.37
C ALA A 117 -32.30 45.52 -41.17
N VAL A 118 -33.46 45.83 -40.57
CA VAL A 118 -34.61 46.52 -41.20
C VAL A 118 -35.34 47.29 -40.10
#